data_AF-A0A8S3KAH6-F1
#
_entry.id   AF-A0A8S3KAH6-F1
#
_cell.length_a   1.000
_cell.length_b   1.000
_cell.length_c   1.000
_cell.angle_alpha   90.00
_cell.angle_beta   90.00
_cell.angle_gamma   90.00
#
_symmetry.space_group_name_H-M   'P 1'
#
loop_
_entity.id
_entity.type
_entity.pdbx_description
1 polymer ?
#
loop_
_entity_poly.entity_id
_entity_poly.type
_entity_poly.pdbx_seq_one_letter_code
_entity_poly.pdbx_strand_id
1 'polypeptide(L)'
;NFEKEFWIDESNTSGFVNRRQIYKDTINSTLQWTDYQLRPNFLIAAVIAPEMFNKTNIWLALKQVETILLGKYGIKTLDPSDYNYVGDYVNDDDSHDYKRAHGFNYHNGPEW
;
A
#
# COMPACT_ATOMS: atom_id res chain seq x y z
N ASN A 1 18.09 -0.80 -10.65
CA ASN A 1 16.84 -1.42 -11.16
C ASN A 1 15.67 -1.21 -10.23
N PHE A 2 15.79 -1.45 -8.91
CA PHE A 2 14.68 -1.27 -7.94
C PHE A 2 13.89 0.03 -8.10
N GLU A 3 14.55 1.19 -7.96
CA GLU A 3 13.88 2.49 -8.03
C GLU A 3 13.02 2.66 -9.29
N LYS A 4 13.56 2.26 -10.45
CA LYS A 4 12.88 2.37 -11.75
C LYS A 4 11.60 1.53 -11.81
N GLU A 5 11.59 0.36 -11.20
CA GLU A 5 10.48 -0.57 -11.31
C GLU A 5 9.38 -0.30 -10.27
N PHE A 6 9.78 0.11 -9.06
CA PHE A 6 8.87 0.32 -7.93
C PHE A 6 8.35 1.76 -7.83
N TRP A 7 9.10 2.78 -8.22
CA TRP A 7 8.65 4.16 -8.09
C TRP A 7 7.52 4.48 -9.07
N ILE A 8 6.46 5.11 -8.57
CA ILE A 8 5.39 5.69 -9.39
C ILE A 8 5.58 7.19 -9.41
N ASP A 9 6.10 7.72 -10.51
CA ASP A 9 6.28 9.16 -10.69
C ASP A 9 4.98 9.92 -11.01
N GLU A 10 5.05 11.25 -10.97
CA GLU A 10 3.92 12.15 -11.22
C GLU A 10 3.34 12.02 -12.65
N SER A 11 4.19 11.67 -13.62
CA SER A 11 3.82 11.54 -15.02
C SER A 11 3.27 10.17 -15.39
N ASN A 12 3.21 9.22 -14.44
CA ASN A 12 2.73 7.88 -14.73
C ASN A 12 1.23 7.90 -15.11
N THR A 13 0.93 7.39 -16.31
CA THR A 13 -0.42 7.37 -16.91
C THR A 13 -1.06 5.99 -16.94
N SER A 14 -0.47 4.99 -16.29
CA SER A 14 -1.07 3.66 -16.19
C SER A 14 -2.47 3.74 -15.56
N GLY A 15 -3.44 3.05 -16.16
CA GLY A 15 -4.83 3.01 -15.67
C GLY A 15 -5.00 2.30 -14.32
N PHE A 16 -3.93 1.70 -13.80
CA PHE A 16 -3.91 1.04 -12.49
C PHE A 16 -3.47 1.97 -11.34
N VAL A 17 -2.99 3.17 -11.66
CA VAL A 17 -2.45 4.11 -10.67
C VAL A 17 -3.58 4.74 -9.85
N ASN A 18 -3.68 4.38 -8.58
CA ASN A 18 -4.51 5.09 -7.59
C ASN A 18 -3.80 6.34 -7.05
N ARG A 19 -2.50 6.21 -6.72
CA ARG A 19 -1.66 7.31 -6.23
C ARG A 19 -0.33 7.39 -6.94
N ARG A 20 0.20 8.61 -7.02
CA ARG A 20 1.54 8.94 -7.53
C ARG A 20 2.45 9.33 -6.38
N GLN A 21 3.75 9.37 -6.65
CA GLN A 21 4.79 9.68 -5.69
C GLN A 21 4.86 8.68 -4.53
N ILE A 22 4.65 7.41 -4.85
CA ILE A 22 4.72 6.28 -3.92
C ILE A 22 5.58 5.17 -4.53
N TYR A 23 5.97 4.19 -3.70
CA TYR A 23 6.51 2.93 -4.17
C TYR A 23 5.39 1.90 -4.28
N LYS A 24 5.37 1.18 -5.40
CA LYS A 24 4.54 -0.02 -5.62
C LYS A 24 4.73 -1.01 -4.48
N ASP A 25 3.68 -1.77 -4.19
CA ASP A 25 3.78 -2.87 -3.23
C ASP A 25 4.47 -4.09 -3.83
N THR A 26 4.16 -4.38 -5.10
CA THR A 26 4.64 -5.54 -5.84
C THR A 26 4.95 -5.20 -7.29
N ILE A 27 5.54 -6.15 -8.03
CA ILE A 27 5.74 -6.07 -9.47
C ILE A 27 5.32 -7.39 -10.09
N ASN A 28 4.58 -7.33 -11.21
CA ASN A 28 4.11 -8.47 -11.98
C ASN A 28 3.12 -9.37 -11.23
N SER A 29 2.28 -8.78 -10.37
CA SER A 29 1.17 -9.52 -9.77
C SER A 29 0.18 -10.02 -10.82
N THR A 30 -0.46 -11.15 -10.53
CA THR A 30 -1.53 -11.70 -11.38
C THR A 30 -2.67 -10.70 -11.56
N LEU A 31 -3.01 -9.96 -10.51
CA LEU A 31 -3.91 -8.82 -10.57
C LEU A 31 -3.09 -7.54 -10.69
N GLN A 32 -2.91 -7.04 -11.91
CA GLN A 32 -1.91 -6.00 -12.18
C GLN A 32 -2.09 -4.70 -11.38
N TRP A 33 -3.31 -4.38 -10.92
CA TRP A 33 -3.56 -3.21 -10.09
C TRP A 33 -3.02 -3.35 -8.66
N THR A 34 -2.80 -4.56 -8.14
CA THR A 34 -2.27 -4.75 -6.78
C THR A 34 -0.84 -4.24 -6.66
N ASP A 35 -0.08 -4.25 -7.76
CA ASP A 35 1.25 -3.63 -7.82
C ASP A 35 1.22 -2.16 -7.42
N TYR A 36 0.14 -1.44 -7.75
CA TYR A 36 0.05 0.01 -7.58
C TYR A 36 -0.57 0.43 -6.24
N GLN A 37 -0.80 -0.52 -5.32
CA GLN A 37 -1.38 -0.21 -4.02
C GLN A 37 -0.36 0.50 -3.13
N LEU A 38 -0.81 1.56 -2.44
CA LEU A 38 -0.06 2.14 -1.34
C LEU A 38 -0.25 1.26 -0.10
N ARG A 39 0.83 0.56 0.27
CA ARG A 39 0.93 -0.29 1.45
C ARG A 39 2.23 0.05 2.21
N PRO A 40 2.32 -0.25 3.51
CA PRO A 40 3.49 0.12 4.31
C PRO A 40 4.72 -0.77 4.10
N ASN A 41 4.62 -1.80 3.24
CA ASN A 41 5.64 -2.84 3.10
C ASN A 41 7.01 -2.32 2.63
N PHE A 42 7.03 -1.30 1.75
CA PHE A 42 8.29 -0.74 1.24
C PHE A 42 9.14 -0.10 2.35
N LEU A 43 8.56 0.25 3.50
CA LEU A 43 9.28 0.82 4.64
C LEU A 43 10.35 -0.15 5.17
N ILE A 44 10.10 -1.46 5.10
CA ILE A 44 11.08 -2.48 5.49
C ILE A 44 12.33 -2.36 4.60
N ALA A 45 12.13 -2.27 3.28
CA ALA A 45 13.23 -2.09 2.34
C ALA A 45 13.94 -0.74 2.54
N ALA A 46 13.19 0.34 2.83
CA ALA A 46 13.76 1.67 3.08
C ALA A 46 14.68 1.71 4.31
N VAL A 47 14.42 0.88 5.32
CA VAL A 47 15.27 0.78 6.51
C VAL A 47 16.48 -0.12 6.27
N ILE A 48 16.29 -1.27 5.59
CA ILE A 48 17.33 -2.30 5.45
C ILE A 48 18.30 -1.99 4.30
N ALA A 49 17.83 -1.39 3.21
CA ALA A 49 18.61 -1.09 2.02
C ALA A 49 18.30 0.33 1.49
N PRO A 50 18.52 1.39 2.30
CA PRO A 50 18.20 2.78 1.94
C PRO A 50 18.89 3.26 0.66
N GLU A 51 20.04 2.68 0.30
CA GLU A 51 20.80 2.99 -0.92
C GLU A 51 20.07 2.59 -2.21
N MET A 52 19.05 1.73 -2.13
CA MET A 52 18.21 1.37 -3.26
C MET A 52 17.23 2.48 -3.66
N PHE A 53 17.04 3.48 -2.78
CA PHE A 53 16.04 4.52 -2.91
C PHE A 53 16.63 5.85 -3.37
N ASN A 54 15.93 6.54 -4.27
CA ASN A 54 16.22 7.95 -4.51
C ASN A 54 15.80 8.78 -3.29
N LYS A 55 16.72 9.62 -2.80
CA LYS A 55 16.54 10.40 -1.57
C LYS A 55 15.31 11.31 -1.60
N THR A 56 15.00 11.94 -2.73
CA THR A 56 13.82 12.81 -2.85
C THR A 56 12.53 12.00 -2.89
N ASN A 57 12.52 10.92 -3.66
CA ASN A 57 11.35 10.07 -3.84
C ASN A 57 10.94 9.38 -2.53
N ILE A 58 11.92 8.87 -1.75
CA ILE A 58 11.62 8.25 -0.45
C ILE A 58 11.03 9.25 0.55
N TRP A 59 11.49 10.50 0.57
CA TRP A 59 10.87 11.52 1.42
C TRP A 59 9.43 11.83 1.02
N LEU A 60 9.13 11.89 -0.28
CA LEU A 60 7.77 12.05 -0.78
C LEU A 60 6.88 10.87 -0.34
N ALA A 61 7.34 9.64 -0.55
CA ALA A 61 6.61 8.44 -0.16
C ALA A 61 6.38 8.34 1.35
N LEU A 62 7.40 8.66 2.17
CA LEU A 62 7.27 8.68 3.63
C LEU A 62 6.21 9.69 4.10
N LYS A 63 6.15 10.86 3.46
CA LYS A 63 5.10 11.86 3.74
C LYS A 63 3.70 11.35 3.37
N GLN A 64 3.58 10.62 2.27
CA GLN A 64 2.31 9.97 1.90
C GLN A 64 1.90 8.93 2.97
N VAL A 65 2.83 8.09 3.42
CA VAL A 65 2.58 7.11 4.50
C VAL A 65 2.14 7.80 5.79
N GLU A 66 2.88 8.83 6.23
CA GLU A 66 2.55 9.61 7.43
C GLU A 66 1.14 10.23 7.34
N THR A 67 0.76 10.74 6.17
CA THR A 67 -0.51 11.44 5.98
C THR A 67 -1.69 10.47 5.82
N ILE A 68 -1.47 9.31 5.19
CA ILE A 68 -2.55 8.44 4.69
C ILE A 68 -2.66 7.15 5.49
N LEU A 69 -1.53 6.50 5.76
CA LEU A 69 -1.52 5.17 6.38
C LEU A 69 -1.33 5.23 7.89
N LEU A 70 -0.60 6.21 8.42
CA LEU A 70 -0.34 6.30 9.86
C LEU A 70 -1.65 6.45 10.63
N GLY A 71 -1.88 5.50 11.52
CA GLY A 71 -3.03 5.40 12.39
C GLY A 71 -2.72 5.84 13.81
N LYS A 72 -3.72 5.70 14.68
CA LYS A 72 -3.54 6.01 16.10
C LYS A 72 -2.71 4.93 16.80
N TYR A 73 -2.87 3.67 16.39
CA TYR A 73 -2.30 2.52 17.09
C TYR A 73 -1.39 1.65 16.20
N GLY A 74 -1.39 1.88 14.90
CA GLY A 74 -0.50 1.20 13.96
C GLY A 74 -0.49 1.90 12.61
N ILE A 75 -0.03 1.19 11.58
CA ILE A 75 -0.04 1.66 10.20
C ILE A 75 -1.07 0.84 9.42
N LYS A 76 -1.98 1.53 8.72
CA LYS A 76 -3.00 0.87 7.89
C LYS A 76 -2.32 0.02 6.83
N THR A 77 -2.76 -1.22 6.72
CA THR A 77 -2.22 -2.21 5.77
C THR A 77 -2.57 -1.91 4.31
N LEU A 78 -3.54 -1.03 4.07
CA LEU A 78 -3.95 -0.59 2.75
C LEU A 78 -4.45 0.87 2.82
N ASP A 79 -4.24 1.61 1.75
CA ASP A 79 -4.76 2.96 1.52
C ASP A 79 -6.29 3.04 1.64
N PRO A 80 -6.84 3.94 2.48
CA PRO A 80 -8.29 4.16 2.61
C PRO A 80 -9.04 4.54 1.33
N SER A 81 -8.36 5.06 0.30
CA SER A 81 -9.02 5.35 -0.99
C SER A 81 -9.09 4.14 -1.93
N ASP A 82 -8.44 3.03 -1.59
CA ASP A 82 -8.50 1.80 -2.38
C ASP A 82 -9.90 1.17 -2.26
N TYR A 83 -10.44 0.67 -3.38
CA TYR A 83 -11.75 0.03 -3.40
C TYR A 83 -11.84 -1.19 -2.46
N ASN A 84 -10.73 -1.85 -2.18
CA ASN A 84 -10.66 -3.03 -1.32
C ASN A 84 -10.40 -2.71 0.16
N TYR A 85 -10.29 -1.43 0.54
CA TYR A 85 -10.09 -1.05 1.93
C TYR A 85 -11.29 -1.39 2.80
N VAL A 86 -11.04 -2.19 3.84
CA VAL A 86 -11.98 -2.48 4.93
C VAL A 86 -11.21 -2.54 6.25
N GLY A 87 -11.22 -1.42 7.00
CA GLY A 87 -10.40 -1.25 8.21
C GLY A 87 -10.83 -2.05 9.44
N ASP A 88 -12.12 -2.36 9.59
CA ASP A 88 -12.64 -3.05 10.77
C ASP A 88 -12.55 -4.56 10.59
N TYR A 89 -11.58 -5.19 11.25
CA TYR A 89 -11.40 -6.65 11.22
C TYR A 89 -12.34 -7.36 12.19
N VAL A 90 -13.12 -8.31 11.67
CA VAL A 90 -13.99 -9.19 12.44
C VAL A 90 -13.81 -10.62 11.92
N ASN A 91 -13.13 -11.46 12.70
CA ASN A 91 -12.78 -12.82 12.26
C ASN A 91 -14.01 -13.73 12.07
N ASP A 92 -15.02 -13.55 12.92
CA ASP A 92 -16.22 -14.40 12.94
C ASP A 92 -17.37 -13.77 12.13
N ASP A 93 -17.05 -12.89 11.18
CA ASP A 93 -18.03 -12.34 10.23
C ASP A 93 -18.52 -13.45 9.30
N ASP A 94 -19.76 -13.91 9.53
CA ASP A 94 -20.42 -14.97 8.75
C ASP A 94 -21.36 -14.40 7.66
N SER A 95 -21.10 -13.16 7.21
CA SER A 95 -21.85 -12.54 6.12
C SER A 95 -21.41 -13.04 4.74
N HIS A 96 -22.16 -12.67 3.71
CA HIS A 96 -21.81 -12.96 2.31
C HIS A 96 -20.95 -11.86 1.65
N ASP A 97 -20.47 -10.87 2.42
CA ASP A 97 -19.53 -9.87 1.89
C ASP A 97 -18.13 -10.47 1.82
N TYR A 98 -17.70 -10.84 0.61
CA TYR A 98 -16.39 -11.47 0.39
C TYR A 98 -15.21 -10.65 0.92
N LYS A 99 -15.35 -9.32 1.08
CA LYS A 99 -14.27 -8.50 1.61
C LYS A 99 -14.06 -8.68 3.11
N ARG A 100 -15.06 -9.19 3.84
CA ARG A 100 -15.07 -9.29 5.31
C ARG A 100 -15.21 -10.71 5.83
N ALA A 101 -16.00 -11.52 5.12
CA ALA A 101 -16.37 -12.86 5.54
C ALA A 101 -15.16 -13.65 6.02
N HIS A 102 -15.28 -14.22 7.22
CA HIS A 102 -14.25 -14.99 7.90
C HIS A 102 -12.89 -14.27 8.02
N GLY A 103 -12.93 -12.94 8.19
CA GLY A 103 -11.73 -12.13 8.38
C GLY A 103 -10.90 -11.87 7.12
N PHE A 104 -11.49 -11.96 5.93
CA PHE A 104 -10.77 -11.75 4.66
C PHE A 104 -10.02 -10.40 4.60
N ASN A 105 -10.49 -9.38 5.33
CA ASN A 105 -9.87 -8.05 5.37
C ASN A 105 -8.66 -7.92 6.31
N TYR A 106 -8.16 -8.98 6.93
CA TYR A 106 -7.09 -8.90 7.95
C TYR A 106 -5.87 -8.05 7.56
N HIS A 107 -5.54 -8.03 6.25
CA HIS A 107 -4.45 -7.23 5.68
C HIS A 107 -4.92 -6.24 4.59
N ASN A 108 -6.19 -5.82 4.62
CA ASN A 108 -6.76 -4.89 3.64
C ASN A 108 -7.37 -3.65 4.32
N GLY A 109 -6.67 -3.07 5.29
CA GLY A 109 -7.12 -1.88 5.98
C GLY A 109 -6.74 -1.81 7.46
N PRO A 110 -6.83 -2.91 8.25
CA PRO A 110 -6.49 -2.90 9.67
C PRO A 110 -5.09 -2.32 9.93
N GLU A 111 -4.97 -1.65 11.07
CA GLU A 111 -3.72 -1.07 11.55
C GLU A 111 -2.87 -2.16 12.22
N TRP A 112 -1.61 -2.27 11.78
CA TRP A 112 -0.59 -3.18 12.32
C TRP A 112 0.57 -2.42 12.97
#